data_AF-A0A1B6G916-F1
#
_entry.id   AF-A0A1B6G916-F1
#
_cell.length_a   1.000
_cell.length_b   1.000
_cell.length_c   1.000
_cell.angle_alpha   90.00
_cell.angle_beta   90.00
_cell.angle_gamma   90.00
#
_symmetry.space_group_name_H-M   'P 1'
#
loop_
_entity.id
_entity.type
_entity.pdbx_description
1 polymer ?
#
loop_
_entity_poly.entity_id
_entity_poly.type
_entity_poly.pdbx_seq_one_letter_code
_entity_poly.pdbx_strand_id
1 'polypeptide(L)'
;QWKLYQRELFRTQFLPEYLTLLLNTLILKTHALRADEIATAIFNMASVDFETFYLFFLPHFLDHTTGLDSNQRMVLRRNMKADQDLPTFIQNVHRLANDIRCYRLCNGTNPQAS
;
A
#
# COMPACT_ATOMS: atom_id res chain seq x y z
N GLN A 1 13.68 20.04 5.54
CA GLN A 1 12.91 20.64 4.43
C GLN A 1 11.61 19.85 4.26
N TRP A 2 10.51 20.26 4.89
CA TRP A 2 9.24 19.51 4.91
C TRP A 2 8.04 20.48 4.88
N LYS A 3 7.70 21.03 3.71
CA LYS A 3 6.57 21.98 3.59
C LYS A 3 5.56 21.64 2.49
N LEU A 4 5.73 20.53 1.77
CA LEU A 4 4.80 20.13 0.70
C LEU A 4 3.63 19.29 1.23
N TYR A 5 3.91 18.24 2.01
CA TYR A 5 2.90 17.33 2.55
C TYR A 5 1.95 17.96 3.59
N GLN A 6 2.33 19.12 4.14
CA GLN A 6 1.54 19.85 5.13
C GLN A 6 0.50 20.79 4.49
N ARG A 7 0.53 20.99 3.17
CA ARG A 7 -0.47 21.83 2.49
C ARG A 7 -1.77 21.04 2.34
N GLU A 8 -2.86 21.61 2.84
CA GLU A 8 -4.19 20.98 2.96
C GLU A 8 -4.71 20.37 1.64
N LEU A 9 -4.56 21.09 0.52
CA LEU A 9 -4.89 20.59 -0.83
C LEU A 9 -4.06 19.36 -1.23
N PHE A 10 -2.78 19.32 -0.85
CA PHE A 10 -1.92 18.17 -1.14
C PHE A 10 -2.33 16.95 -0.30
N ARG A 11 -2.63 17.18 0.99
CA ARG A 11 -3.03 16.13 1.94
C ARG A 11 -4.37 15.49 1.57
N THR A 12 -5.29 16.27 1.00
CA THR A 12 -6.67 15.82 0.72
C THR A 12 -6.86 15.27 -0.69
N GLN A 13 -6.22 15.84 -1.72
CA GLN A 13 -6.41 15.39 -3.11
C GLN A 13 -5.27 14.50 -3.60
N PHE A 14 -4.03 14.92 -3.38
CA PHE A 14 -2.88 14.29 -4.04
C PHE A 14 -2.27 13.14 -3.24
N LEU A 15 -2.25 13.22 -1.91
CA LEU A 15 -1.59 12.23 -1.06
C LEU A 15 -2.16 10.80 -1.24
N PRO A 16 -3.48 10.57 -1.31
CA PRO A 16 -4.03 9.25 -1.61
C PRO A 16 -3.65 8.74 -3.01
N GLU A 17 -3.60 9.61 -4.01
CA GLU A 17 -3.20 9.26 -5.38
C GLU A 17 -1.73 8.85 -5.45
N TYR A 18 -0.84 9.61 -4.80
CA TYR A 18 0.59 9.29 -4.72
C TYR A 18 0.83 7.99 -3.95
N LEU A 19 0.17 7.78 -2.80
CA LEU A 19 0.27 6.54 -2.05
C LEU A 19 -0.17 5.34 -2.90
N THR A 20 -1.27 5.48 -3.65
CA THR A 20 -1.78 4.45 -4.56
C THR A 20 -0.77 4.13 -5.67
N LEU A 21 -0.19 5.16 -6.30
CA LEU A 21 0.83 4.99 -7.34
C LEU A 21 2.07 4.27 -6.80
N LEU A 22 2.58 4.66 -5.64
CA LEU A 22 3.76 4.07 -5.02
C LEU A 22 3.52 2.61 -4.61
N LEU A 23 2.37 2.31 -4.00
CA LEU A 23 1.99 0.93 -3.65
C LEU A 23 1.86 0.05 -4.90
N ASN A 24 1.21 0.54 -5.95
CA ASN A 24 1.11 -0.18 -7.22
C ASN A 24 2.48 -0.43 -7.85
N THR A 25 3.40 0.54 -7.76
CA THR A 25 4.78 0.38 -8.22
C THR A 25 5.51 -0.74 -7.48
N LEU A 26 5.33 -0.85 -6.16
CA LEU A 26 5.88 -1.95 -5.36
C LEU A 26 5.28 -3.31 -5.75
N ILE A 27 3.96 -3.37 -5.94
CA ILE A 27 3.25 -4.60 -6.31
C ILE A 27 3.73 -5.12 -7.68
N LEU A 28 3.82 -4.22 -8.66
CA LEU A 28 4.23 -4.54 -10.04
C LEU A 28 5.73 -4.82 -10.18
N LYS A 29 6.56 -4.52 -9.16
CA LYS A 29 8.02 -4.67 -9.20
C LYS A 29 8.71 -3.94 -10.37
N THR A 30 8.06 -2.95 -10.96
CA THR A 30 8.57 -2.20 -12.12
C THR A 30 9.89 -1.46 -11.83
N HIS A 31 10.21 -1.23 -10.55
CA HIS A 31 11.47 -0.62 -10.10
C HIS A 31 12.06 -1.32 -8.88
N ALA A 32 12.29 -2.64 -8.96
CA ALA A 32 12.80 -3.44 -7.84
C ALA A 32 14.09 -2.91 -7.17
N LEU A 33 14.95 -2.21 -7.93
CA LEU A 33 16.18 -1.60 -7.40
C LEU A 33 15.91 -0.45 -6.41
N ARG A 34 14.73 0.17 -6.45
CA ARG A 34 14.36 1.33 -5.62
C ARG A 34 13.22 1.06 -4.64
N ALA A 35 13.00 -0.22 -4.32
CA ALA A 35 11.83 -0.64 -3.55
C ALA A 35 11.85 -0.04 -2.12
N ASP A 36 13.03 0.04 -1.49
CA ASP A 36 13.19 0.59 -0.15
C ASP A 36 13.00 2.11 -0.12
N GLU A 37 13.46 2.84 -1.14
CA GLU A 37 13.23 4.28 -1.26
C GLU A 37 11.74 4.58 -1.49
N ILE A 38 11.05 3.76 -2.27
CA ILE A 38 9.59 3.85 -2.45
C ILE A 38 8.88 3.57 -1.13
N ALA A 39 9.26 2.51 -0.41
CA ALA A 39 8.67 2.19 0.90
C ALA A 39 8.93 3.30 1.94
N THR A 40 10.12 3.92 1.91
CA THR A 40 10.46 5.08 2.73
C THR A 40 9.62 6.30 2.35
N ALA A 41 9.36 6.53 1.07
CA ALA A 41 8.47 7.61 0.63
C ALA A 41 7.02 7.39 1.11
N ILE A 42 6.53 6.14 1.04
CA ILE A 42 5.22 5.76 1.60
C ILE A 42 5.18 6.02 3.11
N PHE A 43 6.22 5.63 3.85
CA PHE A 43 6.32 5.91 5.28
C PHE A 43 6.23 7.41 5.57
N ASN A 44 6.99 8.23 4.84
CA ASN A 44 7.00 9.67 5.03
C ASN A 44 5.65 10.34 4.73
N MET A 45 4.85 9.75 3.83
CA MET A 45 3.48 10.21 3.56
C MET A 45 2.50 9.71 4.62
N ALA A 46 2.63 8.44 5.04
CA ALA A 46 1.81 7.84 6.08
C ALA A 46 2.04 8.50 7.45
N SER A 47 3.27 8.91 7.76
CA SER A 47 3.63 9.55 9.03
C SER A 47 3.05 10.95 9.22
N VAL A 48 2.51 11.55 8.16
CA VAL A 48 1.72 12.78 8.24
C VAL A 48 0.41 12.52 9.00
N ASP A 49 -0.16 11.31 8.89
CA ASP A 49 -1.40 10.91 9.56
C ASP A 49 -1.55 9.38 9.53
N PHE A 50 -0.90 8.68 10.48
CA PHE A 50 -0.96 7.22 10.49
C PHE A 50 -2.38 6.70 10.71
N GLU A 51 -3.18 7.40 11.52
CA GLU A 51 -4.57 7.05 11.76
C GLU A 51 -5.36 7.08 10.46
N THR A 52 -5.24 8.16 9.68
CA THR A 52 -5.90 8.26 8.37
C THR A 52 -5.40 7.21 7.38
N PHE A 53 -4.09 6.95 7.39
CA PHE A 53 -3.47 5.94 6.55
C PHE A 53 -4.05 4.53 6.81
N TYR A 54 -4.09 4.10 8.07
CA TYR A 54 -4.52 2.76 8.43
C TYR A 54 -6.05 2.57 8.47
N LEU A 55 -6.81 3.58 8.91
CA LEU A 55 -8.26 3.45 9.07
C LEU A 55 -9.05 3.75 7.79
N PHE A 56 -8.53 4.59 6.89
CA PHE A 56 -9.26 5.03 5.70
C PHE A 56 -8.54 4.68 4.41
N PHE A 57 -7.30 5.14 4.24
CA PHE A 57 -6.59 4.97 2.97
C PHE A 57 -6.35 3.51 2.63
N LEU A 58 -5.77 2.74 3.54
CA LEU A 58 -5.37 1.35 3.28
C LEU A 58 -6.58 0.42 3.04
N PRO A 59 -7.68 0.47 3.82
CA PRO A 59 -8.90 -0.25 3.50
C PRO A 59 -9.46 0.12 2.14
N HIS A 60 -9.53 1.42 1.82
CA HIS A 60 -10.00 1.91 0.53
C HIS A 60 -9.13 1.42 -0.63
N PHE A 61 -7.80 1.51 -0.50
CA PHE A 61 -6.84 0.98 -1.47
C PHE A 61 -7.07 -0.51 -1.70
N LEU A 62 -7.22 -1.29 -0.61
CA LEU A 62 -7.48 -2.72 -0.70
C LEU A 62 -8.82 -3.07 -1.32
N ASP A 63 -9.87 -2.25 -1.20
CA ASP A 63 -11.16 -2.46 -1.88
C ASP A 63 -11.10 -2.17 -3.38
N HIS A 64 -10.24 -1.24 -3.80
CA HIS A 64 -10.06 -0.89 -5.21
C HIS A 64 -8.92 -1.67 -5.89
N THR A 65 -8.21 -2.52 -5.13
CA THR A 65 -7.15 -3.38 -5.68
C THR A 65 -7.76 -4.54 -6.48
N THR A 66 -7.57 -4.55 -7.79
CA THR A 66 -8.08 -5.63 -8.66
C THR A 66 -7.34 -6.96 -8.45
N GLY A 67 -8.00 -8.07 -8.82
CA GLY A 67 -7.41 -9.41 -8.76
C GLY A 67 -7.33 -10.02 -7.37
N LEU A 68 -8.09 -9.48 -6.41
CA LEU A 68 -8.26 -10.02 -5.06
C LEU A 68 -9.72 -10.36 -4.79
N ASP A 69 -9.98 -11.51 -4.18
CA ASP A 69 -11.31 -11.85 -3.65
C ASP A 69 -11.57 -11.21 -2.26
N SER A 70 -12.80 -11.35 -1.76
CA SER A 70 -13.21 -10.76 -0.47
C SER A 70 -12.45 -11.33 0.73
N ASN A 71 -12.15 -12.64 0.72
CA ASN A 71 -11.41 -13.29 1.79
C ASN A 71 -9.94 -12.85 1.80
N GLN A 72 -9.30 -12.77 0.64
CA GLN A 72 -7.94 -12.26 0.48
C GLN A 72 -7.82 -10.82 0.99
N ARG A 73 -8.77 -9.94 0.64
CA ARG A 73 -8.81 -8.56 1.16
C ARG A 73 -8.92 -8.53 2.68
N MET A 74 -9.79 -9.36 3.26
CA MET A 74 -9.93 -9.49 4.71
C MET A 74 -8.64 -9.94 5.39
N VAL A 75 -7.96 -10.96 4.84
CA VAL A 75 -6.68 -11.45 5.37
C VAL A 75 -5.60 -10.35 5.31
N LEU A 76 -5.48 -9.65 4.19
CA LEU A 76 -4.53 -8.55 4.03
C LEU A 76 -4.76 -7.43 5.05
N ARG A 77 -6.03 -7.04 5.27
CA ARG A 77 -6.41 -6.04 6.29
C ARG A 77 -6.00 -6.48 7.69
N ARG A 78 -6.28 -7.73 8.05
CA ARG A 78 -5.97 -8.28 9.38
C ARG A 78 -4.47 -8.38 9.63
N ASN A 79 -3.68 -8.66 8.60
CA ASN A 79 -2.22 -8.82 8.71
C ASN A 79 -1.47 -7.49 8.77
N MET A 80 -2.14 -6.37 8.47
CA MET A 80 -1.55 -5.04 8.58
C MET A 80 -1.57 -4.56 10.02
N LYS A 81 -0.37 -4.50 10.61
CA LYS A 81 -0.13 -3.92 11.92
C LYS A 81 0.11 -2.42 11.76
N ALA A 82 -0.48 -1.63 12.65
CA ALA A 82 -0.33 -0.18 12.69
C ALA A 82 1.01 0.24 13.32
N ASP A 83 2.11 -0.36 12.88
CA ASP A 83 3.45 -0.09 13.38
C ASP A 83 3.95 1.25 12.83
N GLN A 84 4.43 2.12 13.71
CA GLN A 84 4.83 3.50 13.37
C GLN A 84 6.35 3.69 13.25
N ASP A 85 7.14 2.66 13.58
CA ASP A 85 8.59 2.70 13.36
C ASP A 85 8.93 2.36 11.91
N LEU A 86 9.90 3.09 11.36
CA LEU A 86 10.29 2.98 9.95
C LEU A 86 10.67 1.55 9.53
N PRO A 87 11.52 0.80 10.29
CA PRO A 87 11.92 -0.54 9.87
C PRO A 87 10.73 -1.50 9.75
N THR A 88 9.86 -1.54 10.76
CA THR A 88 8.71 -2.45 10.76
C THR A 88 7.67 -2.04 9.73
N PHE A 89 7.44 -0.74 9.55
CA PHE A 89 6.56 -0.23 8.50
C PHE A 89 7.02 -0.66 7.10
N ILE A 90 8.30 -0.44 6.76
CA ILE A 90 8.88 -0.83 5.47
C ILE A 90 8.68 -2.34 5.26
N GLN A 91 9.00 -3.15 6.26
CA GLN A 91 8.81 -4.60 6.19
C GLN A 91 7.35 -5.00 5.91
N ASN A 92 6.40 -4.36 6.60
CA ASN A 92 4.97 -4.63 6.41
C ASN A 92 4.49 -4.21 5.02
N VAL A 93 4.94 -3.07 4.49
CA VAL A 93 4.60 -2.61 3.14
C VAL A 93 5.15 -3.56 2.06
N HIS A 94 6.39 -4.03 2.19
CA HIS A 94 6.93 -5.04 1.28
C HIS A 94 6.17 -6.36 1.35
N ARG A 95 5.81 -6.81 2.56
CA ARG A 95 4.99 -8.01 2.76
C ARG A 95 3.64 -7.86 2.06
N LEU A 96 2.94 -6.75 2.29
CA LEU A 96 1.66 -6.42 1.65
C LEU A 96 1.77 -6.48 0.12
N ALA A 97 2.77 -5.80 -0.46
CA ALA A 97 2.96 -5.78 -1.91
C ALA A 97 3.25 -7.17 -2.48
N ASN A 98 4.02 -8.00 -1.76
CA ASN A 98 4.30 -9.38 -2.15
C ASN A 98 3.06 -10.26 -2.06
N ASP A 99 2.28 -10.16 -0.98
CA ASP A 99 1.07 -10.97 -0.77
C ASP A 99 0.02 -10.67 -1.86
N ILE A 100 -0.22 -9.39 -2.18
CA ILE A 100 -1.12 -8.98 -3.27
C ILE A 100 -0.67 -9.60 -4.60
N ARG A 101 0.63 -9.55 -4.91
CA ARG A 101 1.17 -10.15 -6.14
C ARG A 101 0.97 -11.66 -6.15
N CYS A 102 1.24 -12.33 -5.04
CA CYS A 102 1.03 -13.78 -4.92
C CYS A 102 -0.44 -14.14 -5.15
N TYR A 103 -1.39 -13.43 -4.52
CA TYR A 103 -2.82 -13.66 -4.74
C TYR A 103 -3.21 -13.44 -6.21
N ARG A 104 -2.75 -12.37 -6.85
CA ARG A 104 -3.02 -12.12 -8.28
C ARG A 104 -2.48 -13.24 -9.17
N LEU A 105 -1.29 -13.75 -8.89
CA LEU A 105 -0.71 -14.88 -9.62
C LEU A 105 -1.54 -16.14 -9.41
N CYS A 106 -1.87 -16.49 -8.16
CA CYS A 106 -2.69 -17.67 -7.85
C CYS A 106 -4.07 -17.60 -8.52
N ASN A 107 -4.73 -16.44 -8.46
CA ASN A 107 -6.04 -16.22 -9.06
C ASN A 107 -5.97 -16.27 -10.60
N GLY A 108 -4.93 -15.69 -11.20
CA GLY A 108 -4.72 -15.71 -12.66
C GLY A 108 -4.33 -17.09 -13.20
N THR A 109 -3.69 -17.93 -12.39
CA THR A 109 -3.38 -19.33 -12.75
C THR A 109 -4.56 -20.28 -12.56
N ASN A 110 -5.68 -19.83 -12.00
CA ASN A 110 -6.86 -20.65 -11.77
C ASN A 110 -7.92 -20.42 -12.86
N PRO A 111 -8.00 -21.24 -13.91
CA PRO A 111 -8.90 -21.02 -15.06
C PRO A 111 -10.40 -21.21 -14.77
N GLN A 112 -10.81 -21.50 -13.53
CA GLN A 112 -12.22 -21.68 -13.15
C GLN A 112 -12.90 -20.45 -12.51
N ALA A 113 -12.22 -19.30 -12.45
CA ALA A 113 -12.73 -18.08 -11.81
C ALA A 113 -13.20 -17.00 -12.80
N SER A 114 -13.53 -17.37 -14.05
CA SER A 114 -14.10 -16.49 -15.07
C SER A 114 -15.61 -16.64 -15.19
#